data_AF-A0AAW8TZ01-F1
#
_entry.id   AF-A0AAW8TZ01-F1
#
_cell.length_a   1.000
_cell.length_b   1.000
_cell.length_c   1.000
_cell.angle_alpha   90.00
_cell.angle_beta   90.00
_cell.angle_gamma   90.00
#
_symmetry.space_group_name_H-M   'P 1'
#
loop_
_entity.id
_entity.type
_entity.pdbx_description
1 polymer ?
#
loop_
_entity_poly.entity_id
_entity_poly.type
_entity_poly.pdbx_seq_one_letter_code
_entity_poly.pdbx_strand_id
1 'polypeptide(L)'
;MDQVVELIIFAGQSNMAGRGTAALAPKITKAQAWEFRAVSDPTKLYPLTERFGYLENNAVGIWEPGMKTGSMVTSFVETYLTDSEKTVIALSASKGGSSISEWQPGTPYYQDLLERIHKTKNWLTQARYQIERVTFLWLQGETDGDFKRTTEEYQGLATAFFKRLLEKDVDEIFVLEIGNQRDVPDLYLPIRQAQRNLGTLEQVTFVPTSLASMRENGHMIDLFHYDQYAYNLLGAEVAQALLAFNQENPKEAKA
;
A
#
# COMPACT_ATOMS: atom_id res chain seq x y z
N MET A 1 -26.33 0.66 15.50
CA MET A 1 -25.04 -0.02 15.69
C MET A 1 -24.08 0.65 14.74
N ASP A 2 -22.96 1.13 15.27
CA ASP A 2 -21.90 1.73 14.46
C ASP A 2 -21.29 0.62 13.60
N GLN A 3 -21.05 0.90 12.31
CA GLN A 3 -20.48 -0.09 11.42
C GLN A 3 -18.97 -0.19 11.67
N VAL A 4 -18.50 -1.40 11.94
CA VAL A 4 -17.07 -1.67 12.16
C VAL A 4 -16.36 -1.75 10.82
N VAL A 5 -15.21 -1.07 10.69
CA VAL A 5 -14.43 -0.98 9.46
C VAL A 5 -12.94 -1.20 9.70
N GLU A 6 -12.26 -1.72 8.69
CA GLU A 6 -10.80 -1.72 8.59
C GLU A 6 -10.35 -0.64 7.61
N LEU A 7 -9.42 0.20 8.03
CA LEU A 7 -8.77 1.18 7.17
C LEU A 7 -7.46 0.60 6.65
N ILE A 8 -7.36 0.44 5.33
CA ILE A 8 -6.15 -0.07 4.66
C ILE A 8 -5.55 1.03 3.81
N ILE A 9 -4.30 1.39 4.11
CA ILE A 9 -3.56 2.45 3.46
C ILE A 9 -2.59 1.80 2.47
N PHE A 10 -2.71 2.18 1.19
CA PHE A 10 -1.87 1.68 0.11
C PHE A 10 -0.86 2.77 -0.26
N ALA A 11 0.36 2.62 0.25
CA ALA A 11 1.41 3.62 0.16
C ALA A 11 2.71 3.10 -0.44
N GLY A 12 3.52 4.02 -0.96
CA GLY A 12 4.80 3.72 -1.61
C GLY A 12 4.92 4.41 -2.95
N GLN A 13 5.48 3.70 -3.94
CA GLN A 13 5.77 4.29 -5.25
C GLN A 13 4.88 3.76 -6.38
N SER A 14 5.38 3.79 -7.60
CA SER A 14 4.64 3.49 -8.82
C SER A 14 4.06 2.08 -8.89
N ASN A 15 4.73 1.08 -8.32
CA ASN A 15 4.18 -0.28 -8.26
C ASN A 15 3.03 -0.42 -7.25
N MET A 16 2.97 0.40 -6.20
CA MET A 16 1.77 0.54 -5.37
C MET A 16 0.68 1.32 -6.09
N ALA A 17 1.06 2.41 -6.77
CA ALA A 17 0.14 3.26 -7.53
C ALA A 17 -0.51 2.54 -8.71
N GLY A 18 0.19 1.56 -9.28
CA GLY A 18 -0.25 0.77 -10.41
C GLY A 18 0.08 1.43 -11.76
N ARG A 19 0.72 0.65 -12.63
CA ARG A 19 0.97 0.98 -14.04
C ARG A 19 0.34 -0.02 -15.01
N GLY A 20 -0.54 -0.88 -14.49
CA GLY A 20 -1.25 -1.89 -15.25
C GLY A 20 -2.39 -1.31 -16.06
N THR A 21 -3.27 -2.22 -16.49
CA THR A 21 -4.47 -1.92 -17.27
C THR A 21 -5.70 -2.19 -16.41
N ALA A 22 -6.32 -1.15 -15.86
CA ALA A 22 -7.47 -1.23 -14.97
C ALA A 22 -8.61 -2.14 -15.46
N ALA A 23 -8.86 -2.20 -16.77
CA ALA A 23 -9.91 -3.04 -17.33
C ALA A 23 -9.66 -4.57 -17.17
N LEU A 24 -8.42 -4.97 -16.90
CA LEU A 24 -8.01 -6.35 -16.65
C LEU A 24 -7.92 -6.67 -15.14
N ALA A 25 -8.18 -5.69 -14.26
CA ALA A 25 -8.26 -5.92 -12.83
C ALA A 25 -9.62 -6.56 -12.48
N PRO A 26 -9.68 -7.43 -11.46
CA PRO A 26 -10.94 -8.01 -11.02
C PRO A 26 -11.87 -6.92 -10.49
N LYS A 27 -13.17 -7.12 -10.70
CA LYS A 27 -14.21 -6.31 -10.07
C LYS A 27 -14.49 -6.87 -8.69
N ILE A 28 -14.72 -5.98 -7.73
CA ILE A 28 -15.10 -6.40 -6.39
C ILE A 28 -16.56 -6.84 -6.39
N THR A 29 -16.82 -8.06 -5.91
CA THR A 29 -18.17 -8.64 -5.89
C THR A 29 -18.94 -8.30 -4.61
N LYS A 30 -18.23 -8.06 -3.50
CA LYS A 30 -18.84 -7.68 -2.22
C LYS A 30 -19.05 -6.16 -2.10
N ALA A 31 -20.23 -5.76 -1.62
CA ALA A 31 -20.60 -4.35 -1.46
C ALA A 31 -19.89 -3.62 -0.28
N GLN A 32 -18.94 -4.28 0.39
CA GLN A 32 -18.32 -3.82 1.64
C GLN A 32 -16.94 -3.17 1.43
N ALA A 33 -16.61 -2.76 0.19
CA ALA A 33 -15.32 -2.19 -0.17
C ALA A 33 -15.47 -0.75 -0.68
N TRP A 34 -14.76 0.17 -0.03
CA TRP A 34 -14.87 1.59 -0.30
C TRP A 34 -13.51 2.26 -0.48
N GLU A 35 -13.43 3.25 -1.35
CA GLU A 35 -12.35 4.23 -1.42
C GLU A 35 -12.79 5.48 -0.64
N PHE A 36 -11.93 5.97 0.26
CA PHE A 36 -12.07 7.32 0.80
C PHE A 36 -11.11 8.26 0.06
N ARG A 37 -11.66 9.35 -0.48
CA ARG A 37 -10.93 10.32 -1.32
C ARG A 37 -10.52 11.53 -0.51
N ALA A 38 -9.45 11.41 0.25
CA ALA A 38 -9.03 12.43 1.21
C ALA A 38 -8.58 13.77 0.58
N VAL A 39 -8.25 13.78 -0.71
CA VAL A 39 -7.87 14.99 -1.44
C VAL A 39 -8.99 15.49 -2.34
N SER A 40 -9.51 14.64 -3.21
CA SER A 40 -10.43 15.09 -4.27
C SER A 40 -11.86 15.29 -3.79
N ASP A 41 -12.32 14.51 -2.81
CA ASP A 41 -13.66 14.67 -2.19
C ASP A 41 -13.70 14.00 -0.81
N PRO A 42 -13.24 14.70 0.26
CA PRO A 42 -13.11 14.13 1.60
C PRO A 42 -14.44 14.12 2.38
N THR A 43 -15.58 14.02 1.70
CA THR A 43 -16.91 14.15 2.31
C THR A 43 -17.74 12.87 2.31
N LYS A 44 -17.28 11.82 1.61
CA LYS A 44 -18.01 10.55 1.49
C LYS A 44 -17.12 9.38 1.06
N LEU A 45 -17.70 8.19 1.15
CA LEU A 45 -17.15 6.96 0.60
C LEU A 45 -17.59 6.74 -0.85
N TYR A 46 -16.70 6.17 -1.64
CA TYR A 46 -16.94 5.76 -3.02
C TYR A 46 -16.79 4.25 -3.15
N PRO A 47 -17.61 3.56 -3.97
CA PRO A 47 -17.35 2.15 -4.27
C PRO A 47 -15.92 1.97 -4.79
N LEU A 48 -15.18 1.03 -4.21
CA LEU A 48 -13.79 0.80 -4.59
C LEU A 48 -13.73 0.20 -6.00
N THR A 49 -13.00 0.87 -6.89
CA THR A 49 -12.81 0.45 -8.29
C THR A 49 -11.43 0.86 -8.78
N GLU A 50 -10.91 0.17 -9.80
CA GLU A 50 -9.81 0.70 -10.59
C GLU A 50 -10.32 1.82 -11.52
N ARG A 51 -9.62 2.93 -11.70
CA ARG A 51 -8.23 3.25 -11.30
C ARG A 51 -8.17 3.82 -9.88
N PHE A 52 -7.68 3.04 -8.93
CA PHE A 52 -7.67 3.42 -7.52
C PHE A 52 -6.75 4.64 -7.26
N GLY A 53 -7.22 5.61 -6.49
CA GLY A 53 -6.47 6.83 -6.15
C GLY A 53 -6.20 7.78 -7.32
N TYR A 54 -6.79 7.55 -8.51
CA TYR A 54 -6.52 8.33 -9.72
C TYR A 54 -6.75 9.84 -9.55
N LEU A 55 -7.74 10.22 -8.73
CA LEU A 55 -8.08 11.62 -8.45
C LEU A 55 -7.32 12.21 -7.26
N GLU A 56 -6.57 11.41 -6.51
CA GLU A 56 -5.99 11.77 -5.22
C GLU A 56 -4.63 12.48 -5.35
N ASN A 57 -4.62 13.59 -6.09
CA ASN A 57 -3.42 14.37 -6.41
C ASN A 57 -3.40 15.69 -5.62
N ASN A 58 -2.36 15.90 -4.82
CA ASN A 58 -2.12 17.11 -4.05
C ASN A 58 -0.86 17.84 -4.56
N ALA A 59 -1.02 19.02 -5.15
CA ALA A 59 0.07 19.74 -5.84
C ALA A 59 1.24 20.14 -4.94
N VAL A 60 1.03 20.20 -3.62
CA VAL A 60 2.08 20.49 -2.63
C VAL A 60 2.57 19.23 -1.91
N GLY A 61 2.16 18.04 -2.35
CA GLY A 61 2.46 16.75 -1.73
C GLY A 61 2.51 15.63 -2.76
N ILE A 62 1.77 14.55 -2.52
CA ILE A 62 1.70 13.39 -3.42
C ILE A 62 0.90 13.77 -4.66
N TRP A 63 1.61 13.91 -5.79
CA TRP A 63 1.06 14.37 -7.08
C TRP A 63 1.54 13.48 -8.23
N GLU A 64 0.64 12.74 -8.88
CA GLU A 64 0.94 11.93 -10.07
C GLU A 64 -0.22 11.86 -11.09
N PRO A 65 -0.73 13.00 -11.58
CA PRO A 65 -1.90 13.04 -12.45
C PRO A 65 -1.69 12.20 -13.72
N GLY A 66 -2.66 11.34 -14.02
CA GLY A 66 -2.61 10.49 -15.22
C GLY A 66 -1.78 9.22 -15.10
N MET A 67 -1.06 9.01 -13.98
CA MET A 67 -0.10 7.90 -13.86
C MET A 67 -0.68 6.62 -13.26
N LYS A 68 -1.77 6.70 -12.49
CA LYS A 68 -2.46 5.53 -11.91
C LYS A 68 -3.37 4.87 -12.95
N THR A 69 -2.92 3.79 -13.58
CA THR A 69 -3.60 3.18 -14.74
C THR A 69 -4.21 1.81 -14.49
N GLY A 70 -3.82 1.15 -13.40
CA GLY A 70 -4.34 -0.14 -12.93
C GLY A 70 -3.40 -0.73 -11.88
N SER A 71 -3.93 -1.08 -10.71
CA SER A 71 -3.14 -1.46 -9.53
C SER A 71 -3.49 -2.86 -9.01
N MET A 72 -2.88 -3.25 -7.89
CA MET A 72 -3.17 -4.50 -7.17
C MET A 72 -4.46 -4.45 -6.34
N VAL A 73 -5.05 -3.26 -6.14
CA VAL A 73 -5.94 -2.99 -5.01
C VAL A 73 -7.26 -3.73 -5.09
N THR A 74 -7.92 -3.78 -6.26
CA THR A 74 -9.18 -4.53 -6.36
C THR A 74 -8.95 -6.04 -6.25
N SER A 75 -7.82 -6.56 -6.72
CA SER A 75 -7.45 -7.97 -6.53
C SER A 75 -7.19 -8.30 -5.06
N PHE A 76 -6.48 -7.42 -4.37
CA PHE A 76 -6.28 -7.51 -2.93
C PHE A 76 -7.62 -7.54 -2.19
N VAL A 77 -8.50 -6.56 -2.42
CA VAL A 77 -9.75 -6.46 -1.66
C VAL A 77 -10.72 -7.58 -2.00
N GLU A 78 -10.84 -7.98 -3.26
CA GLU A 78 -11.67 -9.13 -3.64
C GLU A 78 -11.19 -10.40 -2.93
N THR A 79 -9.88 -10.65 -2.91
CA THR A 79 -9.30 -11.81 -2.22
C THR A 79 -9.52 -11.72 -0.71
N TYR A 80 -9.21 -10.57 -0.11
CA TYR A 80 -9.28 -10.34 1.34
C TYR A 80 -10.70 -10.46 1.89
N LEU A 81 -11.69 -10.09 1.08
CA LEU A 81 -13.09 -10.15 1.48
C LEU A 81 -13.76 -11.49 1.20
N THR A 82 -13.18 -12.41 0.43
CA THR A 82 -13.81 -13.68 0.00
C THR A 82 -14.60 -14.37 1.13
N ASP A 83 -13.98 -14.57 2.29
CA ASP A 83 -14.58 -15.25 3.46
C ASP A 83 -14.83 -14.31 4.64
N SER A 84 -14.84 -12.99 4.39
CA SER A 84 -14.98 -11.97 5.43
C SER A 84 -16.27 -11.17 5.29
N GLU A 85 -16.88 -10.85 6.43
CA GLU A 85 -17.96 -9.86 6.57
C GLU A 85 -17.41 -8.46 6.91
N LYS A 86 -16.08 -8.29 6.87
CA LYS A 86 -15.42 -7.02 7.15
C LYS A 86 -15.79 -5.96 6.12
N THR A 87 -15.85 -4.71 6.57
CA THR A 87 -15.95 -3.55 5.69
C THR A 87 -14.58 -2.90 5.56
N VAL A 88 -14.09 -2.75 4.32
CA VAL A 88 -12.77 -2.18 4.03
C VAL A 88 -12.94 -0.76 3.50
N ILE A 89 -12.18 0.16 4.09
CA ILE A 89 -11.95 1.52 3.59
C ILE A 89 -10.51 1.58 3.10
N ALA A 90 -10.32 1.74 1.78
CA ALA A 90 -9.03 1.87 1.14
C ALA A 90 -8.64 3.35 0.98
N LEU A 91 -7.39 3.67 1.31
CA LEU A 91 -6.82 5.01 1.20
C LEU A 91 -5.56 4.99 0.32
N SER A 92 -5.52 5.83 -0.72
CA SER A 92 -4.37 5.92 -1.62
C SER A 92 -3.35 6.96 -1.14
N ALA A 93 -2.09 6.55 -1.05
CA ALA A 93 -0.98 7.44 -0.69
C ALA A 93 0.33 6.99 -1.37
N SER A 94 0.31 6.84 -2.69
CA SER A 94 1.49 6.44 -3.48
C SER A 94 1.89 7.50 -4.50
N LYS A 95 3.22 7.72 -4.64
CA LYS A 95 3.87 8.64 -5.57
C LYS A 95 4.95 7.92 -6.38
N GLY A 96 4.75 7.79 -7.69
CA GLY A 96 5.75 7.21 -8.61
C GLY A 96 7.14 7.88 -8.52
N GLY A 97 8.19 7.07 -8.53
CA GLY A 97 9.58 7.55 -8.47
C GLY A 97 9.97 8.22 -7.15
N SER A 98 9.24 7.96 -6.06
CA SER A 98 9.66 8.44 -4.73
C SER A 98 10.78 7.57 -4.15
N SER A 99 11.77 8.19 -3.52
CA SER A 99 12.69 7.52 -2.60
C SER A 99 12.23 7.60 -1.14
N ILE A 100 12.74 6.72 -0.28
CA ILE A 100 12.41 6.72 1.16
C ILE A 100 12.81 8.03 1.86
N SER A 101 13.79 8.77 1.31
CA SER A 101 14.16 10.10 1.80
C SER A 101 13.05 11.13 1.64
N GLU A 102 12.24 11.02 0.57
CA GLU A 102 11.12 11.94 0.33
C GLU A 102 9.89 11.64 1.22
N TRP A 103 9.86 10.48 1.89
CA TRP A 103 8.82 10.08 2.83
C TRP A 103 9.15 10.37 4.30
N GLN A 104 10.30 10.98 4.59
CA GLN A 104 10.73 11.22 5.96
C GLN A 104 9.84 12.25 6.68
N PRO A 105 9.77 12.20 8.02
CA PRO A 105 9.05 13.19 8.80
C PRO A 105 9.44 14.63 8.44
N GLY A 106 8.43 15.46 8.20
CA GLY A 106 8.61 16.87 7.82
C GLY A 106 8.71 17.11 6.31
N THR A 107 8.81 16.07 5.47
CA THR A 107 8.74 16.24 4.02
C THR A 107 7.30 16.48 3.54
N PRO A 108 7.11 17.02 2.33
CA PRO A 108 5.78 17.18 1.75
C PRO A 108 4.96 15.89 1.63
N TYR A 109 5.58 14.75 1.28
CA TYR A 109 4.85 13.49 1.12
C TYR A 109 4.43 12.90 2.46
N TYR A 110 5.27 13.05 3.48
CA TYR A 110 4.90 12.66 4.83
C TYR A 110 3.73 13.49 5.35
N GLN A 111 3.76 14.81 5.16
CA GLN A 111 2.67 15.70 5.59
C GLN A 111 1.36 15.38 4.87
N ASP A 112 1.40 15.18 3.55
CA ASP A 112 0.21 14.80 2.77
C ASP A 112 -0.32 13.41 3.17
N LEU A 113 0.56 12.43 3.40
CA LEU A 113 0.16 11.12 3.93
C LEU A 113 -0.60 11.25 5.26
N LEU A 114 -0.06 11.99 6.23
CA LEU A 114 -0.72 12.18 7.51
C LEU A 114 -2.06 12.91 7.37
N GLU A 115 -2.11 13.96 6.55
CA GLU A 115 -3.36 14.69 6.32
C GLU A 115 -4.44 13.78 5.74
N ARG A 116 -4.07 12.88 4.80
CA ARG A 116 -4.99 11.87 4.26
C ARG A 116 -5.52 10.93 5.34
N ILE A 117 -4.62 10.35 6.14
CA ILE A 117 -4.99 9.45 7.24
C ILE A 117 -5.92 10.15 8.23
N HIS A 118 -5.57 11.37 8.66
CA HIS A 118 -6.34 12.11 9.66
C HIS A 118 -7.71 12.53 9.12
N LYS A 119 -7.81 12.98 7.86
CA LYS A 119 -9.11 13.28 7.23
C LYS A 119 -10.00 12.05 7.18
N THR A 120 -9.45 10.89 6.78
CA THR A 120 -10.21 9.64 6.74
C THR A 120 -10.70 9.22 8.13
N LYS A 121 -9.81 9.20 9.13
CA LYS A 121 -10.17 8.84 10.51
C LYS A 121 -11.25 9.77 11.06
N ASN A 122 -11.06 11.08 10.92
CA ASN A 122 -12.01 12.08 11.41
C ASN A 122 -13.38 11.94 10.75
N TRP A 123 -13.42 11.76 9.43
CA TRP A 123 -14.67 11.58 8.71
C TRP A 123 -15.39 10.28 9.13
N LEU A 124 -14.66 9.17 9.23
CA LEU A 124 -15.22 7.89 9.66
C LEU A 124 -15.83 7.98 11.06
N THR A 125 -15.13 8.59 12.02
CA THR A 125 -15.65 8.82 13.37
C THR A 125 -16.91 9.70 13.37
N GLN A 126 -16.92 10.80 12.60
CA GLN A 126 -18.08 11.68 12.50
C GLN A 126 -19.30 10.98 11.86
N ALA A 127 -19.05 10.10 10.89
CA ALA A 127 -20.05 9.27 10.24
C ALA A 127 -20.45 8.03 11.07
N ARG A 128 -19.97 7.91 12.32
CA ARG A 128 -20.28 6.81 13.25
C ARG A 128 -19.80 5.43 12.77
N TYR A 129 -18.66 5.40 12.08
CA TYR A 129 -17.91 4.18 11.88
C TYR A 129 -16.95 3.94 13.04
N GLN A 130 -16.81 2.68 13.46
CA GLN A 130 -15.79 2.25 14.40
C GLN A 130 -14.61 1.66 13.62
N ILE A 131 -13.45 2.31 13.69
CA ILE A 131 -12.23 1.79 13.06
C ILE A 131 -11.65 0.70 13.95
N GLU A 132 -11.68 -0.54 13.48
CA GLU A 132 -11.13 -1.71 14.18
C GLU A 132 -9.61 -1.79 14.05
N ARG A 133 -9.12 -1.53 12.84
CA ARG A 133 -7.70 -1.62 12.50
C ARG A 133 -7.30 -0.61 11.43
N VAL A 134 -6.08 -0.09 11.56
CA VAL A 134 -5.41 0.70 10.52
C VAL A 134 -4.16 -0.02 10.04
N THR A 135 -4.26 -0.65 8.86
CA THR A 135 -3.18 -1.42 8.25
C THR A 135 -2.49 -0.59 7.18
N PHE A 136 -1.17 -0.51 7.21
CA PHE A 136 -0.38 0.24 6.23
C PHE A 136 0.42 -0.70 5.34
N LEU A 137 0.05 -0.79 4.07
CA LEU A 137 0.75 -1.57 3.06
C LEU A 137 1.78 -0.69 2.36
N TRP A 138 3.04 -1.11 2.39
CA TRP A 138 4.17 -0.36 1.85
C TRP A 138 4.86 -1.11 0.71
N LEU A 139 4.77 -0.59 -0.52
CA LEU A 139 5.52 -1.09 -1.68
C LEU A 139 6.34 0.04 -2.31
N GLN A 140 7.61 0.09 -1.91
CA GLN A 140 8.59 1.06 -2.36
C GLN A 140 10.00 0.52 -2.17
N GLY A 141 10.91 0.99 -3.02
CA GLY A 141 12.34 0.78 -2.84
C GLY A 141 13.14 0.84 -4.14
N GLU A 142 12.49 0.76 -5.30
CA GLU A 142 13.15 0.71 -6.60
C GLU A 142 13.96 2.00 -6.85
N THR A 143 13.41 3.17 -6.48
CA THR A 143 14.12 4.45 -6.61
C THR A 143 15.40 4.49 -5.74
N ASP A 144 15.34 3.92 -4.53
CA ASP A 144 16.51 3.83 -3.65
C ASP A 144 17.56 2.85 -4.18
N GLY A 145 17.11 1.77 -4.83
CA GLY A 145 17.96 0.85 -5.57
C GLY A 145 18.65 1.52 -6.76
N ASP A 146 17.93 2.35 -7.52
CA ASP A 146 18.50 3.15 -8.62
C ASP A 146 19.56 4.15 -8.10
N PHE A 147 19.34 4.70 -6.90
CA PHE A 147 20.33 5.52 -6.20
C PHE A 147 21.46 4.72 -5.54
N LYS A 148 21.45 3.38 -5.67
CA LYS A 148 22.44 2.47 -5.07
C LYS A 148 22.58 2.64 -3.56
N ARG A 149 21.47 2.95 -2.90
CA ARG A 149 21.41 3.10 -1.44
C ARG A 149 21.78 1.76 -0.78
N THR A 150 22.59 1.80 0.27
CA THR A 150 22.97 0.55 0.96
C THR A 150 21.78 -0.04 1.72
N THR A 151 21.90 -1.32 2.08
CA THR A 151 20.95 -2.02 2.95
C THR A 151 20.69 -1.23 4.23
N GLU A 152 21.76 -0.78 4.89
CA GLU A 152 21.71 -0.09 6.18
C GLU A 152 21.09 1.30 6.05
N GLU A 153 21.42 2.04 4.99
CA GLU A 153 20.88 3.37 4.75
C GLU A 153 19.37 3.34 4.49
N TYR A 154 18.90 2.41 3.65
CA TYR A 154 17.48 2.24 3.39
C TYR A 154 16.74 1.75 4.64
N GLN A 155 17.27 0.73 5.32
CA GLN A 155 16.69 0.20 6.55
C GLN A 155 16.57 1.28 7.64
N GLY A 156 17.58 2.12 7.82
CA GLY A 156 17.56 3.20 8.80
C GLY A 156 16.47 4.24 8.54
N LEU A 157 16.36 4.69 7.29
CA LEU A 157 15.34 5.67 6.88
C LEU A 157 13.91 5.09 6.95
N ALA A 158 13.72 3.85 6.51
CA ALA A 158 12.44 3.18 6.59
C ALA A 158 12.03 2.94 8.05
N THR A 159 12.96 2.51 8.91
CA THR A 159 12.72 2.36 10.36
C THR A 159 12.27 3.68 10.99
N ALA A 160 12.94 4.79 10.67
CA ALA A 160 12.59 6.10 11.21
C ALA A 160 11.19 6.54 10.76
N PHE A 161 10.85 6.33 9.48
CA PHE A 161 9.53 6.63 8.93
C PHE A 161 8.43 5.77 9.58
N PHE A 162 8.62 4.45 9.64
CA PHE A 162 7.64 3.51 10.19
C PHE A 162 7.37 3.72 11.67
N LYS A 163 8.41 3.98 12.48
CA LYS A 163 8.23 4.30 13.90
C LYS A 163 7.30 5.49 14.10
N ARG A 164 7.41 6.53 13.27
CA ARG A 164 6.53 7.70 13.39
C ARG A 164 5.07 7.39 13.06
N LEU A 165 4.82 6.56 12.06
CA LEU A 165 3.46 6.12 11.74
C LEU A 165 2.88 5.23 12.84
N LEU A 166 3.65 4.26 13.34
CA LEU A 166 3.21 3.33 14.39
C LEU A 166 2.96 4.03 15.74
N GLU A 167 3.65 5.14 16.02
CA GLU A 167 3.44 5.90 17.25
C GLU A 167 2.01 6.46 17.39
N LYS A 168 1.33 6.79 16.28
CA LYS A 168 0.07 7.57 16.33
C LYS A 168 -0.97 7.24 15.27
N ASP A 169 -0.56 6.72 14.12
CA ASP A 169 -1.33 6.81 12.89
C ASP A 169 -1.75 5.45 12.33
N VAL A 170 -0.96 4.41 12.56
CA VAL A 170 -1.26 3.05 12.04
C VAL A 170 -1.02 2.01 13.13
N ASP A 171 -1.75 0.90 13.07
CA ASP A 171 -1.59 -0.19 14.04
C ASP A 171 -0.48 -1.16 13.64
N GLU A 172 -0.28 -1.34 12.33
CA GLU A 172 0.66 -2.30 11.77
C GLU A 172 1.09 -1.89 10.36
N ILE A 173 2.28 -2.34 9.97
CA ILE A 173 2.86 -2.08 8.66
C ILE A 173 3.22 -3.41 7.99
N PHE A 174 2.85 -3.55 6.73
CA PHE A 174 3.27 -4.67 5.88
C PHE A 174 4.22 -4.14 4.82
N VAL A 175 5.48 -4.57 4.88
CA VAL A 175 6.52 -4.23 3.91
C VAL A 175 6.49 -5.27 2.80
N LEU A 176 6.04 -4.86 1.62
CA LEU A 176 5.91 -5.72 0.45
C LEU A 176 7.27 -5.76 -0.27
N GLU A 177 7.83 -6.95 -0.43
CA GLU A 177 9.11 -7.12 -1.12
C GLU A 177 8.99 -6.61 -2.56
N ILE A 178 9.91 -5.74 -2.99
CA ILE A 178 9.98 -5.29 -4.39
C ILE A 178 10.57 -6.39 -5.27
N GLY A 179 10.31 -6.32 -6.58
CA GLY A 179 10.93 -7.22 -7.53
C GLY A 179 12.32 -6.79 -7.96
N ASN A 180 12.72 -7.27 -9.13
CA ASN A 180 14.03 -6.98 -9.73
C ASN A 180 13.90 -5.91 -10.81
N GLN A 181 14.99 -5.19 -11.07
CA GLN A 181 15.11 -4.39 -12.29
C GLN A 181 15.29 -5.34 -13.50
N ARG A 182 14.69 -5.01 -14.64
CA ARG A 182 14.61 -5.91 -15.80
C ARG A 182 15.98 -6.35 -16.37
N ASP A 183 16.88 -5.39 -16.56
CA ASP A 183 18.16 -5.53 -17.26
C ASP A 183 19.33 -5.76 -16.28
N VAL A 184 19.21 -5.32 -15.03
CA VAL A 184 20.19 -5.48 -13.94
C VAL A 184 19.49 -6.10 -12.73
N PRO A 185 19.20 -7.42 -12.75
CA PRO A 185 18.32 -8.06 -11.77
C PRO A 185 18.82 -7.92 -10.32
N ASP A 186 20.13 -7.82 -10.13
CA ASP A 186 20.74 -7.72 -8.80
C ASP A 186 20.72 -6.30 -8.21
N LEU A 187 20.31 -5.29 -9.00
CA LEU A 187 20.35 -3.88 -8.59
C LEU A 187 19.59 -3.61 -7.29
N TYR A 188 18.48 -4.33 -7.07
CA TYR A 188 17.59 -4.12 -5.93
C TYR A 188 17.82 -5.10 -4.77
N LEU A 189 18.82 -5.99 -4.86
CA LEU A 189 19.12 -6.95 -3.77
C LEU A 189 19.41 -6.27 -2.41
N PRO A 190 20.18 -5.16 -2.33
CA PRO A 190 20.38 -4.48 -1.05
C PRO A 190 19.07 -3.98 -0.42
N ILE A 191 18.17 -3.44 -1.25
CA ILE A 191 16.88 -2.92 -0.80
C ILE A 191 15.97 -4.06 -0.34
N ARG A 192 15.92 -5.17 -1.08
CA ARG A 192 15.16 -6.36 -0.69
C ARG A 192 15.66 -6.98 0.61
N GLN A 193 16.98 -7.02 0.80
CA GLN A 193 17.56 -7.46 2.07
C GLN A 193 17.16 -6.52 3.22
N ALA A 194 17.14 -5.20 3.00
CA ALA A 194 16.67 -4.24 3.99
C ALA A 194 15.18 -4.42 4.30
N GLN A 195 14.33 -4.67 3.31
CA GLN A 195 12.90 -4.97 3.48
C GLN A 195 12.68 -6.21 4.36
N ARG A 196 13.47 -7.27 4.14
CA ARG A 196 13.43 -8.46 5.01
C ARG A 196 13.85 -8.14 6.45
N ASN A 197 14.91 -7.34 6.63
CA ASN A 197 15.37 -6.92 7.95
C ASN A 197 14.32 -6.06 8.68
N LEU A 198 13.57 -5.23 7.95
CA LEU A 198 12.49 -4.42 8.55
C LEU A 198 11.38 -5.27 9.17
N GLY A 199 11.17 -6.50 8.67
CA GLY A 199 10.21 -7.46 9.24
C GLY A 199 10.59 -8.01 10.62
N THR A 200 11.75 -7.63 11.18
CA THR A 200 12.08 -7.95 12.58
C THR A 200 11.66 -6.85 13.55
N LEU A 201 11.12 -5.73 13.06
CA LEU A 201 10.61 -4.66 13.90
C LEU A 201 9.21 -5.04 14.44
N GLU A 202 8.92 -4.61 15.67
CA GLU A 202 7.60 -4.78 16.26
C GLU A 202 6.53 -4.11 15.40
N GLN A 203 5.37 -4.77 15.22
CA GLN A 203 4.25 -4.32 14.39
C GLN A 203 4.60 -4.13 12.89
N VAL A 204 5.74 -4.64 12.42
CA VAL A 204 6.12 -4.65 11.00
C VAL A 204 6.23 -6.08 10.50
N THR A 205 5.44 -6.41 9.49
CA THR A 205 5.45 -7.72 8.83
C THR A 205 6.11 -7.60 7.47
N PHE A 206 7.14 -8.39 7.21
CA PHE A 206 7.69 -8.55 5.86
C PHE A 206 6.83 -9.52 5.05
N VAL A 207 6.46 -9.13 3.83
CA VAL A 207 5.68 -9.95 2.89
C VAL A 207 6.55 -10.26 1.68
N PRO A 208 7.03 -11.51 1.51
CA PRO A 208 7.64 -11.92 0.26
C PRO A 208 6.60 -11.87 -0.86
N THR A 209 7.00 -11.40 -2.05
CA THR A 209 6.10 -11.27 -3.20
C THR A 209 6.65 -12.00 -4.41
N SER A 210 5.78 -12.33 -5.37
CA SER A 210 6.20 -12.89 -6.65
C SER A 210 6.88 -11.89 -7.59
N LEU A 211 6.98 -10.61 -7.25
CA LEU A 211 7.47 -9.55 -8.15
C LEU A 211 8.89 -9.81 -8.69
N ALA A 212 9.76 -10.45 -7.90
CA ALA A 212 11.10 -10.81 -8.35
C ALA A 212 11.10 -11.79 -9.53
N SER A 213 10.09 -12.67 -9.59
CA SER A 213 9.93 -13.68 -10.66
C SER A 213 9.29 -13.11 -11.93
N MET A 214 8.60 -11.97 -11.84
CA MET A 214 7.86 -11.38 -12.98
C MET A 214 8.75 -11.03 -14.16
N ARG A 215 10.02 -10.72 -13.91
CA ARG A 215 11.04 -10.53 -14.93
C ARG A 215 11.19 -11.77 -15.82
N GLU A 216 11.41 -12.92 -15.19
CA GLU A 216 11.67 -14.19 -15.88
C GLU A 216 10.41 -14.75 -16.54
N ASN A 217 9.25 -14.41 -15.97
CA ASN A 217 7.94 -14.81 -16.48
C ASN A 217 7.37 -13.85 -17.55
N GLY A 218 8.11 -12.81 -17.96
CA GLY A 218 7.70 -11.92 -19.06
C GLY A 218 6.61 -10.91 -18.72
N HIS A 219 6.39 -10.61 -17.44
CA HIS A 219 5.33 -9.71 -16.96
C HIS A 219 5.81 -8.30 -16.63
N MET A 220 7.00 -7.90 -17.10
CA MET A 220 7.49 -6.52 -17.00
C MET A 220 7.10 -5.71 -18.23
N ILE A 221 6.57 -4.51 -18.04
CA ILE A 221 6.18 -3.60 -19.13
C ILE A 221 7.28 -2.58 -19.46
N ASP A 222 8.19 -2.33 -18.52
CA ASP A 222 9.38 -1.50 -18.69
C ASP A 222 10.51 -2.00 -17.78
N LEU A 223 11.41 -1.12 -17.34
CA LEU A 223 12.56 -1.49 -16.50
C LEU A 223 12.19 -1.90 -15.07
N PHE A 224 11.02 -1.49 -14.56
CA PHE A 224 10.67 -1.58 -13.14
C PHE A 224 9.18 -1.86 -12.87
N HIS A 225 8.29 -1.71 -13.85
CA HIS A 225 6.85 -1.92 -13.69
C HIS A 225 6.37 -3.22 -14.31
N TYR A 226 5.18 -3.63 -13.87
CA TYR A 226 4.56 -4.89 -14.24
C TYR A 226 3.25 -4.68 -14.99
N ASP A 227 2.80 -5.72 -15.70
CA ASP A 227 1.48 -5.74 -16.29
C ASP A 227 0.36 -5.96 -15.24
N GLN A 228 -0.90 -5.91 -15.66
CA GLN A 228 -2.02 -6.10 -14.73
C GLN A 228 -2.10 -7.53 -14.18
N TYR A 229 -1.57 -8.53 -14.88
CA TYR A 229 -1.58 -9.91 -14.38
C TYR A 229 -0.70 -10.01 -13.13
N ALA A 230 0.51 -9.46 -13.19
CA ALA A 230 1.41 -9.41 -12.05
C ALA A 230 0.82 -8.62 -10.86
N TYR A 231 0.17 -7.46 -11.12
CA TYR A 231 -0.50 -6.71 -10.05
C TYR A 231 -1.68 -7.47 -9.44
N ASN A 232 -2.43 -8.23 -10.25
CA ASN A 232 -3.51 -9.07 -9.72
C ASN A 232 -2.96 -10.18 -8.82
N LEU A 233 -1.87 -10.85 -9.23
CA LEU A 233 -1.22 -11.87 -8.40
C LEU A 233 -0.69 -11.27 -7.10
N LEU A 234 0.02 -10.14 -7.18
CA LEU A 234 0.49 -9.39 -6.01
C LEU A 234 -0.67 -9.06 -5.05
N GLY A 235 -1.79 -8.58 -5.58
CA GLY A 235 -2.99 -8.30 -4.79
C GLY A 235 -3.44 -9.50 -3.97
N ALA A 236 -3.58 -10.66 -4.62
CA ALA A 236 -4.00 -11.88 -3.96
C ALA A 236 -2.98 -12.37 -2.91
N GLU A 237 -1.68 -12.34 -3.24
CA GLU A 237 -0.60 -12.75 -2.32
C GLU A 237 -0.59 -11.91 -1.03
N VAL A 238 -0.70 -10.59 -1.17
CA VAL A 238 -0.68 -9.67 -0.04
C VAL A 238 -1.95 -9.81 0.80
N ALA A 239 -3.10 -10.07 0.18
CA ALA A 239 -4.34 -10.36 0.90
C ALA A 239 -4.23 -11.66 1.71
N GLN A 240 -3.66 -12.71 1.13
CA GLN A 240 -3.43 -13.97 1.84
C GLN A 240 -2.46 -13.81 3.00
N ALA A 241 -1.40 -13.01 2.84
CA ALA A 241 -0.48 -12.70 3.93
C ALA A 241 -1.18 -11.97 5.09
N LEU A 242 -2.05 -11.01 4.81
CA LEU A 242 -2.82 -10.30 5.84
C LEU A 242 -3.85 -11.22 6.52
N LEU A 243 -4.51 -12.11 5.77
CA LEU A 243 -5.43 -13.11 6.34
C LEU A 243 -4.70 -14.06 7.28
N ALA A 244 -3.54 -14.59 6.88
CA ALA A 244 -2.71 -15.46 7.72
C ALA A 244 -2.26 -14.73 8.99
N PHE A 245 -1.77 -13.49 8.86
CA PHE A 245 -1.39 -12.67 10.01
C PHE A 245 -2.55 -12.48 11.00
N ASN A 246 -3.76 -12.19 10.51
CA ASN A 246 -4.94 -12.02 11.34
C ASN A 246 -5.38 -13.30 12.07
N GLN A 247 -5.15 -14.47 11.47
CA GLN A 247 -5.41 -15.77 12.11
C GLN A 247 -4.44 -16.05 13.26
N GLU A 248 -3.17 -15.67 13.10
CA GLU A 248 -2.14 -15.80 14.12
C GLU A 248 -2.26 -14.73 15.23
N ASN A 249 -2.86 -13.58 14.91
CA ASN A 249 -3.00 -12.44 15.81
C ASN A 249 -4.47 -11.98 15.91
N PRO A 250 -5.37 -12.83 16.44
CA PRO A 250 -6.78 -12.47 16.59
C PRO A 250 -6.90 -11.28 17.55
N LYS A 251 -7.55 -10.19 17.11
CA LYS A 251 -7.98 -9.15 18.05
C LYS A 251 -9.13 -9.73 18.86
N GLU A 252 -9.02 -9.68 20.19
CA GLU A 252 -10.16 -9.99 21.06
C GLU A 252 -11.32 -9.06 20.67
N ALA A 253 -12.50 -9.63 20.42
CA ALA A 253 -13.70 -8.85 20.19
C ALA A 253 -13.90 -7.96 21.43
N LYS A 254 -13.77 -6.63 21.26
CA LYS A 254 -14.11 -5.70 22.33
C LYS A 254 -15.58 -5.91 22.67
N ALA A 255 -15.82 -6.47 23.86
CA ALA A 255 -17.14 -6.66 24.43
C ALA A 255 -17.88 -5.34 24.63
#